data_AF-A0A8S8XLC1-F1
#
_entry.id   AF-A0A8S8XLC1-F1
#
_cell.length_a   1.000
_cell.length_b   1.000
_cell.length_c   1.000
_cell.angle_alpha   90.00
_cell.angle_beta   90.00
_cell.angle_gamma   90.00
#
_symmetry.space_group_name_H-M   'P 1'
#
loop_
_entity.id
_entity.type
_entity.pdbx_description
1 polymer ?
#
loop_
_entity_poly.entity_id
_entity_poly.type
_entity_poly.pdbx_seq_one_letter_code
_entity_poly.pdbx_strand_id
1 'polypeptide(L)'
;MPTPKVTPPIDNEVTLARYPFLPQATTWIQGLAAEHEIDLDELLDGEWMEKARSRARIRLIDSIESKDGVAVVGGDIFTEEGRLIEAFSFYYARLVVFASEDERLISRWAQAEATRAEQVLTKDTENLEIIAKTFISEIEMDVDTSQRMRNLGVSNARQIRQNQDGNLWRIGMADFIEICPKITGSRWRLANTQISDGKITLYNEQKYSSSAKVARLLRERIKHHIEQEALQKMQNIDMDLAF
;
A
#
# COMPACT_ATOMS: atom_id res chain seq x y z
N MET A 1 -5.67 16.46 8.23
CA MET A 1 -5.35 15.93 6.90
C MET A 1 -6.66 15.56 6.22
N PRO A 2 -6.98 15.99 4.98
CA PRO A 2 -8.07 15.38 4.23
C PRO A 2 -7.84 13.87 4.16
N THR A 3 -8.73 13.14 4.79
CA THR A 3 -8.85 11.68 4.69
C THR A 3 -10.26 11.37 4.22
N PRO A 4 -10.47 10.26 3.50
CA PRO A 4 -11.81 9.83 3.15
C PRO A 4 -12.71 9.81 4.39
N LYS A 5 -13.90 10.40 4.29
CA LYS A 5 -14.87 10.41 5.40
C LYS A 5 -15.42 9.02 5.68
N VAL A 6 -15.46 8.17 4.65
CA VAL A 6 -15.92 6.79 4.70
C VAL A 6 -14.96 5.97 3.85
N THR A 7 -14.34 4.97 4.47
CA THR A 7 -13.51 3.98 3.77
C THR A 7 -14.41 2.96 3.06
N PRO A 8 -14.13 2.59 1.81
CA PRO A 8 -14.91 1.56 1.11
C PRO A 8 -14.74 0.19 1.80
N PRO A 9 -15.78 -0.67 1.81
CA PRO A 9 -15.63 -2.04 2.29
C PRO A 9 -14.72 -2.84 1.34
N ILE A 10 -13.90 -3.73 1.89
CA ILE A 10 -13.03 -4.65 1.14
C ILE A 10 -13.18 -6.02 1.80
N ASP A 11 -13.87 -6.94 1.12
CA ASP A 11 -14.15 -8.29 1.65
C ASP A 11 -13.24 -9.36 1.01
N ASN A 12 -12.47 -9.00 -0.03
CA ASN A 12 -11.59 -9.94 -0.71
C ASN A 12 -10.38 -10.27 0.17
N GLU A 13 -10.37 -11.46 0.77
CA GLU A 13 -9.29 -11.94 1.64
C GLU A 13 -7.91 -11.92 0.99
N VAL A 14 -7.80 -12.18 -0.32
CA VAL A 14 -6.51 -12.13 -1.03
C VAL A 14 -5.98 -10.69 -1.04
N THR A 15 -6.87 -9.71 -1.22
CA THR A 15 -6.52 -8.29 -1.16
C THR A 15 -6.12 -7.89 0.26
N LEU A 16 -6.88 -8.33 1.27
CA LEU A 16 -6.59 -8.04 2.68
C LEU A 16 -5.25 -8.65 3.14
N ALA A 17 -4.97 -9.90 2.74
CA ALA A 17 -3.70 -10.56 2.99
C ALA A 17 -2.53 -9.85 2.28
N ARG A 18 -2.74 -9.39 1.05
CA ARG A 18 -1.73 -8.68 0.24
C ARG A 18 -1.41 -7.28 0.79
N TYR A 19 -2.38 -6.63 1.41
CA TYR A 19 -2.27 -5.28 1.98
C TYR A 19 -2.72 -5.28 3.46
N PRO A 20 -1.97 -5.94 4.35
CA PRO A 20 -2.37 -6.18 5.74
C PRO A 20 -2.39 -4.91 6.60
N PHE A 21 -1.87 -3.79 6.09
CA PHE A 21 -1.92 -2.46 6.71
C PHE A 21 -3.22 -1.70 6.41
N LEU A 22 -4.13 -2.24 5.61
CA LEU A 22 -5.40 -1.57 5.34
C LEU A 22 -6.25 -1.51 6.62
N PRO A 23 -6.98 -0.41 6.88
CA PRO A 23 -7.92 -0.35 8.01
C PRO A 23 -8.89 -1.54 8.05
N GLN A 24 -9.38 -1.96 6.88
CA GLN A 24 -10.30 -3.09 6.68
C GLN A 24 -9.64 -4.45 6.98
N ALA A 25 -8.31 -4.56 6.85
CA ALA A 25 -7.60 -5.80 7.13
C ALA A 25 -7.55 -6.09 8.63
N THR A 26 -7.63 -5.08 9.50
CA THR A 26 -7.57 -5.26 10.96
C THR A 26 -8.65 -6.23 11.45
N THR A 27 -9.92 -5.96 11.11
CA THR A 27 -11.05 -6.81 11.53
C THR A 27 -10.99 -8.21 10.93
N TRP A 28 -10.47 -8.34 9.71
CA TRP A 28 -10.28 -9.64 9.07
C TRP A 28 -9.17 -10.46 9.74
N ILE A 29 -8.03 -9.85 10.08
CA ILE A 29 -6.93 -10.52 10.80
C ILE A 29 -7.40 -10.96 12.19
N GLN A 30 -8.16 -10.13 12.89
CA GLN A 30 -8.75 -10.49 14.20
C GLN A 30 -9.72 -11.67 14.08
N GLY A 31 -10.54 -11.70 13.02
CA GLY A 31 -11.41 -12.85 12.72
C GLY A 31 -10.63 -14.14 12.46
N LEU A 32 -9.59 -14.06 11.64
CA LEU A 32 -8.70 -15.21 11.39
C LEU A 32 -8.00 -15.70 12.65
N ALA A 33 -7.52 -14.79 13.50
CA ALA A 33 -6.88 -15.17 14.76
C ALA A 33 -7.86 -15.92 15.67
N ALA A 34 -9.10 -15.45 15.78
CA ALA A 34 -10.13 -16.11 16.57
C ALA A 34 -10.54 -17.47 15.97
N GLU A 35 -10.71 -17.56 14.66
CA GLU A 35 -11.11 -18.79 13.97
C GLU A 35 -10.08 -19.92 14.16
N HIS A 36 -8.80 -19.57 14.16
CA HIS A 36 -7.72 -20.55 14.28
C HIS A 36 -7.04 -20.58 15.64
N GLU A 37 -7.62 -19.94 16.66
CA GLU A 37 -7.10 -19.91 18.03
C GLU A 37 -5.64 -19.40 18.10
N ILE A 38 -5.27 -18.45 17.23
CA ILE A 38 -3.94 -17.85 17.21
C ILE A 38 -3.90 -16.76 18.27
N ASP A 39 -3.48 -17.12 19.47
CA ASP A 39 -3.15 -16.16 20.52
C ASP A 39 -1.71 -15.63 20.38
N LEU A 40 -1.28 -14.79 21.34
CA LEU A 40 0.08 -14.24 21.34
C LEU A 40 1.13 -15.34 21.52
N ASP A 41 0.85 -16.37 22.32
CA ASP A 41 1.80 -17.44 22.59
C ASP A 41 2.00 -18.32 21.33
N GLU A 42 0.92 -18.66 20.63
CA GLU A 42 1.00 -19.36 19.34
C GLU A 42 1.74 -18.50 18.30
N LEU A 43 1.45 -17.20 18.24
CA LEU A 43 2.14 -16.28 17.33
C LEU A 43 3.66 -16.22 17.60
N LEU A 44 4.07 -16.14 18.86
CA LEU A 44 5.46 -15.96 19.26
C LEU A 44 6.28 -17.26 19.24
N ASP A 45 5.72 -18.36 19.72
CA ASP A 45 6.47 -19.60 19.96
C ASP A 45 5.84 -20.84 19.30
N GLY A 46 4.55 -20.78 18.97
CA GLY A 46 3.81 -21.90 18.39
C GLY A 46 4.35 -22.42 17.05
N GLU A 47 4.32 -23.74 16.85
CA GLU A 47 4.89 -24.39 15.67
C GLU A 47 4.18 -23.98 14.38
N TRP A 48 2.88 -23.72 14.44
CA TRP A 48 2.09 -23.42 13.26
C TRP A 48 2.45 -22.04 12.68
N MET A 49 2.84 -21.11 13.55
CA MET A 49 3.26 -19.75 13.17
C MET A 49 4.75 -19.63 12.80
N GLU A 50 5.52 -20.72 12.82
CA GLU A 50 6.97 -20.69 12.52
C GLU A 50 7.26 -20.09 11.12
N LYS A 51 6.46 -20.44 10.12
CA LYS A 51 6.59 -19.90 8.76
C LYS A 51 6.29 -18.40 8.72
N ALA A 52 5.25 -17.95 9.43
CA ALA A 52 4.90 -16.54 9.55
C ALA A 52 6.01 -15.75 10.26
N ARG A 53 6.57 -16.25 11.36
CA ARG A 53 7.71 -15.66 12.06
C ARG A 53 8.95 -15.59 11.18
N SER A 54 9.27 -16.67 10.47
CA SER A 54 10.40 -16.71 9.53
C SER A 54 10.26 -15.66 8.44
N ARG A 55 9.05 -15.53 7.88
CA ARG A 55 8.72 -14.50 6.90
C ARG A 55 8.80 -13.09 7.48
N ALA A 56 8.37 -12.89 8.72
CA ALA A 56 8.44 -11.62 9.42
C ALA A 56 9.87 -11.19 9.70
N ARG A 57 10.76 -12.11 10.07
CA ARG A 57 12.19 -11.82 10.22
C ARG A 57 12.82 -11.31 8.92
N ILE A 58 12.53 -11.98 7.79
CA ILE A 58 12.98 -11.52 6.47
C ILE A 58 12.43 -10.11 6.18
N ARG A 59 11.14 -9.88 6.47
CA ARG A 59 10.47 -8.57 6.31
C ARG A 59 11.17 -7.46 7.08
N LEU A 60 11.58 -7.73 8.33
CA LEU A 60 12.31 -6.79 9.17
C LEU A 60 13.73 -6.55 8.66
N ILE A 61 14.47 -7.60 8.28
CA ILE A 61 15.83 -7.49 7.73
C ILE A 61 15.81 -6.68 6.43
N ASP A 62 14.90 -6.99 5.50
CA ASP A 62 14.74 -6.26 4.25
C ASP A 62 14.44 -4.78 4.52
N SER A 63 13.66 -4.45 5.56
CA SER A 63 13.37 -3.06 5.89
C SER A 63 14.59 -2.24 6.32
N ILE A 64 15.65 -2.91 6.77
CA ILE A 64 16.90 -2.28 7.20
C ILE A 64 17.93 -2.28 6.06
N GLU A 65 18.04 -3.39 5.32
CA GLU A 65 19.12 -3.64 4.36
C GLU A 65 18.74 -3.27 2.91
N SER A 66 17.46 -3.39 2.54
CA SER A 66 17.00 -3.22 1.16
C SER A 66 16.62 -1.77 0.85
N LYS A 67 17.18 -1.24 -0.24
CA LYS A 67 16.72 0.05 -0.81
C LYS A 67 15.38 -0.07 -1.54
N ASP A 68 15.04 -1.29 -1.96
CA ASP A 68 13.83 -1.59 -2.73
C ASP A 68 12.64 -1.96 -1.83
N GLY A 69 12.82 -1.86 -0.50
CA GLY A 69 11.80 -2.21 0.49
C GLY A 69 11.73 -3.70 0.76
N VAL A 70 10.61 -4.12 1.35
CA VAL A 70 10.37 -5.52 1.71
C VAL A 70 10.17 -6.35 0.45
N ALA A 71 10.91 -7.46 0.32
CA ALA A 71 10.78 -8.31 -0.84
C ALA A 71 9.37 -8.87 -0.94
N VAL A 72 8.83 -8.94 -2.17
CA VAL A 72 7.59 -9.65 -2.48
C VAL A 72 7.91 -11.15 -2.54
N VAL A 73 8.32 -11.69 -1.41
CA VAL A 73 8.55 -13.12 -1.18
C VAL A 73 7.42 -13.55 -0.28
N GLY A 74 6.70 -14.60 -0.64
CA GLY A 74 5.55 -15.07 0.12
C GLY A 74 4.94 -16.26 -0.60
N GLY A 75 4.38 -17.19 0.16
CA GLY A 75 3.73 -18.38 -0.39
C GLY A 75 2.56 -18.03 -1.31
N ASP A 76 1.86 -19.05 -1.78
CA ASP A 76 0.70 -18.86 -2.64
C ASP A 76 -0.45 -18.21 -1.85
N ILE A 77 -0.62 -16.88 -1.96
CA ILE A 77 -1.69 -16.09 -1.32
C ILE A 77 -3.10 -16.47 -1.77
N PHE A 78 -3.24 -17.31 -2.81
CA PHE A 78 -4.53 -17.87 -3.18
C PHE A 78 -4.92 -19.06 -2.28
N THR A 79 -3.97 -19.62 -1.53
CA THR A 79 -4.23 -20.58 -0.45
C THR A 79 -4.48 -19.86 0.87
N GLU A 80 -5.28 -20.48 1.74
CA GLU A 80 -5.56 -19.97 3.08
C GLU A 80 -4.29 -19.90 3.94
N GLU A 81 -3.48 -20.96 3.94
CA GLU A 81 -2.17 -20.98 4.61
C GLU A 81 -1.28 -19.81 4.12
N GLY A 82 -1.26 -19.54 2.82
CA GLY A 82 -0.53 -18.41 2.26
C GLY A 82 -1.04 -17.06 2.74
N ARG A 83 -2.36 -16.89 2.85
CA ARG A 83 -2.97 -15.66 3.41
C ARG A 83 -2.62 -15.47 4.88
N LEU A 84 -2.69 -16.54 5.67
CA LEU A 84 -2.30 -16.55 7.08
C LEU A 84 -0.84 -16.14 7.26
N ILE A 85 0.08 -16.79 6.54
CA ILE A 85 1.51 -16.48 6.61
C ILE A 85 1.76 -15.01 6.26
N GLU A 86 1.12 -14.48 5.21
CA GLU A 86 1.34 -13.10 4.78
C GLU A 86 0.82 -12.08 5.79
N ALA A 87 -0.39 -12.31 6.33
CA ALA A 87 -1.03 -11.45 7.32
C ALA A 87 -0.30 -11.47 8.67
N PHE A 88 -0.07 -12.65 9.24
CA PHE A 88 0.59 -12.78 10.55
C PHE A 88 2.07 -12.45 10.49
N SER A 89 2.74 -12.60 9.33
CA SER A 89 4.11 -12.08 9.20
C SER A 89 4.18 -10.55 9.24
N PHE A 90 3.11 -9.85 8.83
CA PHE A 90 3.02 -8.40 8.99
C PHE A 90 2.79 -8.05 10.45
N TYR A 91 1.83 -8.75 11.08
CA TYR A 91 1.49 -8.53 12.47
C TYR A 91 2.67 -8.78 13.41
N TYR A 92 3.41 -9.87 13.22
CA TYR A 92 4.61 -10.17 13.99
C TYR A 92 5.68 -9.09 13.81
N ALA A 93 5.96 -8.69 12.56
CA ALA A 93 6.93 -7.62 12.28
C ALA A 93 6.52 -6.31 12.97
N ARG A 94 5.22 -6.01 12.96
CA ARG A 94 4.64 -4.85 13.65
C ARG A 94 4.87 -4.91 15.17
N LEU A 95 4.63 -6.06 15.82
CA LEU A 95 4.90 -6.24 17.25
C LEU A 95 6.37 -6.01 17.60
N VAL A 96 7.30 -6.57 16.82
CA VAL A 96 8.75 -6.42 17.05
C VAL A 96 9.17 -4.95 16.91
N VAL A 97 8.65 -4.25 15.90
CA VAL A 97 8.95 -2.83 15.68
C VAL A 97 8.41 -1.98 16.84
N PHE A 98 7.22 -2.28 17.36
CA PHE A 98 6.66 -1.54 18.49
C PHE A 98 7.45 -1.80 19.78
N ALA A 99 7.82 -3.05 20.03
CA ALA A 99 8.64 -3.44 21.18
C ALA A 99 10.06 -2.85 21.14
N SER A 100 10.54 -2.41 19.97
CA SER A 100 11.85 -1.76 19.85
C SER A 100 11.88 -0.35 20.44
N GLU A 101 10.71 0.29 20.57
CA GLU A 101 10.55 1.70 20.98
C GLU A 101 11.42 2.70 20.20
N ASP A 102 11.88 2.34 18.99
CA ASP A 102 12.73 3.17 18.16
C ASP A 102 11.93 3.78 16.99
N GLU A 103 11.63 5.07 17.09
CA GLU A 103 10.96 5.85 16.04
C GLU A 103 11.68 5.75 14.68
N ARG A 104 13.02 5.61 14.68
CA ARG A 104 13.79 5.44 13.44
C ARG A 104 13.54 4.09 12.80
N LEU A 105 13.39 3.03 13.61
CA LEU A 105 13.07 1.70 13.12
C LEU A 105 11.64 1.67 12.56
N ILE A 106 10.68 2.29 13.26
CA ILE A 106 9.30 2.46 12.77
C ILE A 106 9.29 3.13 11.41
N SER A 107 9.95 4.28 11.29
CA SER A 107 9.92 5.03 10.03
C SER A 107 10.56 4.26 8.88
N ARG A 108 11.64 3.51 9.14
CA ARG A 108 12.27 2.63 8.15
C ARG A 108 11.36 1.48 7.73
N TRP A 109 10.76 0.80 8.69
CA TRP A 109 9.84 -0.30 8.43
C TRP A 109 8.61 0.17 7.64
N ALA A 110 7.96 1.25 8.07
CA ALA A 110 6.83 1.84 7.36
C ALA A 110 7.20 2.29 5.94
N GLN A 111 8.40 2.86 5.76
CA GLN A 111 8.92 3.21 4.44
C GLN A 111 9.11 1.98 3.55
N ALA A 112 9.61 0.88 4.09
CA ALA A 112 9.87 -0.35 3.37
C ALA A 112 8.55 -1.05 2.96
N GLU A 113 7.58 -1.12 3.86
CA GLU A 113 6.24 -1.66 3.57
C GLU A 113 5.49 -0.82 2.54
N ALA A 114 5.55 0.50 2.66
CA ALA A 114 4.92 1.39 1.67
C ALA A 114 5.60 1.30 0.30
N THR A 115 6.90 1.04 0.25
CA THR A 115 7.64 0.81 -1.02
C THR A 115 7.22 -0.51 -1.65
N ARG A 116 7.07 -1.56 -0.84
CA ARG A 116 6.52 -2.84 -1.30
C ARG A 116 5.12 -2.67 -1.87
N ALA A 117 4.25 -1.95 -1.14
CA ALA A 117 2.89 -1.67 -1.59
C ALA A 117 2.88 -0.94 -2.94
N GLU A 118 3.73 0.07 -3.15
CA GLU A 118 3.88 0.77 -4.44
C GLU A 118 4.19 -0.19 -5.59
N GLN A 119 5.16 -1.10 -5.39
CA GLN A 119 5.59 -2.06 -6.42
C GLN A 119 4.48 -3.04 -6.80
N VAL A 120 3.69 -3.47 -5.81
CA VAL A 120 2.56 -4.38 -6.03
C VAL A 120 1.40 -3.63 -6.70
N LEU A 121 1.02 -2.46 -6.18
CA LEU A 121 -0.05 -1.61 -6.70
C LEU A 121 0.18 -1.16 -8.15
N THR A 122 1.42 -0.96 -8.55
CA THR A 122 1.76 -0.60 -9.93
C THR A 122 1.36 -1.71 -10.93
N LYS A 123 1.27 -2.96 -10.48
CA LYS A 123 0.89 -4.13 -11.28
C LYS A 123 -0.56 -4.58 -11.01
N ASP A 124 -1.13 -4.16 -9.89
CA ASP A 124 -2.44 -4.59 -9.39
C ASP A 124 -3.54 -3.60 -9.81
N THR A 125 -3.87 -3.62 -11.10
CA THR A 125 -4.86 -2.69 -11.67
C THR A 125 -6.27 -2.90 -11.12
N GLU A 126 -6.58 -4.11 -10.66
CA GLU A 126 -7.91 -4.46 -10.14
C GLU A 126 -8.15 -3.85 -8.75
N ASN A 127 -7.15 -3.86 -7.88
CA ASN A 127 -7.30 -3.34 -6.51
C ASN A 127 -6.89 -1.87 -6.35
N LEU A 128 -6.22 -1.28 -7.35
CA LEU A 128 -5.70 0.08 -7.23
C LEU A 128 -6.79 1.11 -6.88
N GLU A 129 -7.97 1.02 -7.51
CA GLU A 129 -9.05 1.97 -7.28
C GLU A 129 -9.60 1.92 -5.85
N ILE A 130 -9.90 0.71 -5.37
CA ILE A 130 -10.51 0.54 -4.05
C ILE A 130 -9.53 0.90 -2.93
N ILE A 131 -8.24 0.59 -3.12
CA ILE A 131 -7.18 0.98 -2.20
C ILE A 131 -6.96 2.49 -2.25
N ALA A 132 -7.00 3.10 -3.43
CA ALA A 132 -6.86 4.55 -3.56
C ALA A 132 -7.98 5.30 -2.81
N LYS A 133 -9.22 4.85 -2.98
CA LYS A 133 -10.39 5.39 -2.26
C LYS A 133 -10.34 5.20 -0.73
N THR A 134 -9.48 4.30 -0.24
CA THR A 134 -9.25 4.12 1.20
C THR A 134 -8.36 5.24 1.78
N PHE A 135 -7.46 5.84 0.99
CA PHE A 135 -6.48 6.82 1.47
C PHE A 135 -6.58 8.22 0.84
N ILE A 136 -7.33 8.36 -0.26
CA ILE A 136 -7.43 9.60 -1.04
C ILE A 136 -8.92 9.96 -1.13
N SER A 137 -9.25 11.17 -0.68
CA SER A 137 -10.64 11.61 -0.49
C SER A 137 -11.35 11.81 -1.82
N GLU A 138 -10.66 12.43 -2.77
CA GLU A 138 -11.18 12.69 -4.12
C GLU A 138 -10.27 12.01 -5.14
N ILE A 139 -10.70 10.86 -5.65
CA ILE A 139 -10.00 10.17 -6.73
C ILE A 139 -10.98 9.55 -7.72
N GLU A 140 -10.69 9.75 -9.01
CA GLU A 140 -11.50 9.26 -10.13
C GLU A 140 -10.61 8.61 -11.18
N MET A 141 -11.09 7.51 -11.74
CA MET A 141 -10.46 6.82 -12.86
C MET A 141 -11.34 6.98 -14.10
N ASP A 142 -10.73 7.36 -15.21
CA ASP A 142 -11.35 7.38 -16.54
C ASP A 142 -10.45 6.62 -17.54
N VAL A 143 -10.97 6.34 -18.73
CA VAL A 143 -10.20 5.73 -19.82
C VAL A 143 -9.48 6.84 -20.60
N ASP A 144 -8.18 6.69 -20.84
CA ASP A 144 -7.39 7.66 -21.62
C ASP A 144 -7.77 7.63 -23.11
N THR A 145 -8.86 8.33 -23.44
CA THR A 145 -9.40 8.42 -24.81
C THR A 145 -8.47 9.22 -25.73
N SER A 146 -7.66 10.12 -25.17
CA SER A 146 -6.70 10.97 -25.90
C SER A 146 -5.54 10.17 -26.52
N GLN A 147 -5.17 9.04 -25.90
CA GLN A 147 -4.16 8.11 -26.42
C GLN A 147 -4.73 7.22 -27.52
N ARG A 148 -5.99 6.76 -27.39
CA ARG A 148 -6.66 5.93 -28.40
C ARG A 148 -6.69 6.62 -29.77
N MET A 149 -7.03 7.91 -29.81
CA MET A 149 -7.04 8.68 -31.06
C MET A 149 -5.64 8.90 -31.66
N ARG A 150 -4.59 9.09 -30.85
CA ARG A 150 -3.20 9.21 -31.33
C ARG A 150 -2.65 7.90 -31.92
N ASN A 151 -3.05 6.76 -31.37
CA ASN A 151 -2.60 5.44 -31.81
C ASN A 151 -3.28 4.95 -33.10
N LEU A 152 -4.42 5.52 -33.49
CA LEU A 152 -5.09 5.24 -34.77
C LEU A 152 -4.32 5.80 -35.99
N GLY A 153 -3.31 6.66 -35.78
CA GLY A 153 -2.51 7.26 -36.85
C GLY A 153 -1.05 6.78 -36.95
N VAL A 154 -0.61 5.84 -36.10
CA VAL A 154 0.81 5.42 -36.03
C VAL A 154 0.93 3.89 -36.07
N SER A 155 1.55 3.37 -37.13
CA SER A 155 1.70 1.95 -37.46
C SER A 155 2.72 1.18 -36.59
N ASN A 156 3.37 1.82 -35.62
CA ASN A 156 4.36 1.19 -34.73
C ASN A 156 3.78 0.86 -33.35
N ALA A 157 2.83 -0.07 -33.34
CA ALA A 157 2.07 -0.51 -32.15
C ALA A 157 2.88 -1.29 -31.10
N ARG A 158 4.17 -1.59 -31.32
CA ARG A 158 4.97 -2.47 -30.44
C ARG A 158 5.72 -1.75 -29.31
N GLN A 159 6.03 -0.45 -29.44
CA GLN A 159 6.77 0.30 -28.41
C GLN A 159 5.88 1.09 -27.43
N ILE A 160 4.61 1.36 -27.78
CA ILE A 160 3.71 2.20 -26.97
C ILE A 160 3.03 1.39 -25.84
N ARG A 161 2.97 0.05 -25.94
CA ARG A 161 2.13 -0.81 -25.07
C ARG A 161 2.75 -1.21 -23.73
N GLN A 162 4.04 -1.00 -23.49
CA GLN A 162 4.69 -1.63 -22.34
C GLN A 162 4.47 -0.92 -21.00
N ASN A 163 3.93 0.31 -20.97
CA ASN A 163 3.90 1.09 -19.73
C ASN A 163 2.67 1.97 -19.56
N GLN A 164 1.60 1.71 -20.31
CA GLN A 164 0.35 2.47 -20.19
C GLN A 164 -0.81 1.48 -20.14
N ASP A 165 -1.39 1.35 -18.95
CA ASP A 165 -2.56 0.52 -18.66
C ASP A 165 -3.86 1.09 -19.24
N GLY A 166 -3.79 2.25 -19.91
CA GLY A 166 -4.93 2.90 -20.55
C GLY A 166 -5.81 3.70 -19.57
N ASN A 167 -5.44 3.72 -18.29
CA ASN A 167 -6.14 4.44 -17.24
C ASN A 167 -5.66 5.90 -17.19
N LEU A 168 -6.58 6.80 -16.87
CA LEU A 168 -6.32 8.20 -16.61
C LEU A 168 -6.97 8.60 -15.28
N TRP A 169 -6.13 8.88 -14.31
CA TRP A 169 -6.53 9.23 -12.95
C TRP A 169 -6.62 10.74 -12.77
N ARG A 170 -7.59 11.14 -11.95
CA ARG A 170 -7.77 12.50 -11.45
C ARG A 170 -7.82 12.45 -9.93
N ILE A 171 -7.10 13.37 -9.29
CA ILE A 171 -7.05 13.50 -7.83
C ILE A 171 -7.47 14.90 -7.41
N GLY A 172 -8.20 15.03 -6.31
CA GLY A 172 -8.55 16.33 -5.74
C GLY A 172 -7.31 17.15 -5.41
N MET A 173 -7.35 18.45 -5.69
CA MET A 173 -6.23 19.35 -5.45
C MET A 173 -5.78 19.35 -3.98
N ALA A 174 -6.72 19.25 -3.04
CA ALA A 174 -6.43 19.21 -1.60
C ALA A 174 -5.60 17.99 -1.20
N ASP A 175 -5.96 16.79 -1.67
CA ASP A 175 -5.18 15.58 -1.43
C ASP A 175 -3.79 15.69 -2.08
N PHE A 176 -3.72 16.20 -3.32
CA PHE A 176 -2.44 16.33 -4.03
C PHE A 176 -1.45 17.25 -3.31
N ILE A 177 -1.87 18.46 -2.89
CA ILE A 177 -0.98 19.42 -2.22
C ILE A 177 -0.51 18.95 -0.84
N GLU A 178 -1.28 18.07 -0.18
CA GLU A 178 -0.88 17.49 1.09
C GLU A 178 0.13 16.35 0.91
N ILE A 179 -0.07 15.50 -0.10
CA ILE A 179 0.77 14.30 -0.32
C ILE A 179 2.10 14.68 -1.00
N CYS A 180 2.05 15.50 -2.05
CA CYS A 180 3.19 15.76 -2.93
C CYS A 180 4.42 16.45 -2.33
N PRO A 181 4.36 17.27 -1.26
CA PRO A 181 5.55 17.86 -0.65
C PRO A 181 6.58 16.81 -0.17
N LYS A 182 6.13 15.57 0.08
CA LYS A 182 6.99 14.45 0.49
C LYS A 182 7.61 13.70 -0.69
N ILE A 183 7.21 14.04 -1.93
CA ILE A 183 7.64 13.35 -3.15
C ILE A 183 8.57 14.26 -3.97
N THR A 184 9.71 13.72 -4.38
CA THR A 184 10.68 14.46 -5.19
C THR A 184 10.35 14.38 -6.68
N GLY A 185 10.62 15.47 -7.40
CA GLY A 185 10.48 15.56 -8.85
C GLY A 185 9.60 16.72 -9.31
N SER A 186 9.94 17.32 -10.45
CA SER A 186 9.23 18.47 -10.98
C SER A 186 7.74 18.19 -11.27
N ARG A 187 7.39 16.96 -11.64
CA ARG A 187 6.00 16.56 -11.93
C ARG A 187 5.04 16.68 -10.75
N TRP A 188 5.56 16.63 -9.53
CA TRP A 188 4.76 16.72 -8.30
C TRP A 188 4.57 18.17 -7.83
N ARG A 189 5.17 19.13 -8.53
CA ARG A 189 4.94 20.55 -8.28
C ARG A 189 3.61 20.95 -8.87
N LEU A 190 2.74 21.55 -8.06
CA LEU A 190 1.42 22.04 -8.47
C LEU A 190 1.48 22.89 -9.75
N ALA A 191 2.50 23.75 -9.90
CA ALA A 191 2.69 24.59 -11.08
C ALA A 191 2.88 23.81 -12.41
N ASN A 192 3.26 22.54 -12.34
CA ASN A 192 3.46 21.66 -13.49
C ASN A 192 2.28 20.71 -13.71
N THR A 193 1.16 20.93 -13.02
CA THR A 193 -0.03 20.09 -13.12
C THR A 193 -1.16 20.79 -13.86
N GLN A 194 -2.04 20.03 -14.49
CA GLN A 194 -3.26 20.56 -15.07
C GLN A 194 -4.41 20.37 -14.09
N ILE A 195 -4.99 21.50 -13.68
CA ILE A 195 -6.13 21.55 -12.76
C ILE A 195 -7.38 21.87 -13.57
N SER A 196 -8.44 21.10 -13.36
CA SER A 196 -9.77 21.33 -13.90
C SER A 196 -10.78 20.97 -12.84
N ASP A 197 -11.70 21.89 -12.53
CA ASP A 197 -12.78 21.66 -11.55
C ASP A 197 -12.26 21.14 -10.19
N GLY A 198 -11.23 21.80 -9.66
CA GLY A 198 -10.61 21.42 -8.38
C GLY A 198 -9.81 20.11 -8.40
N LYS A 199 -9.68 19.44 -9.54
CA LYS A 199 -8.98 18.15 -9.68
C LYS A 199 -7.76 18.25 -10.58
N ILE A 200 -6.72 17.52 -10.24
CA ILE A 200 -5.47 17.40 -10.98
C ILE A 200 -5.50 16.13 -11.82
N THR A 201 -5.28 16.26 -13.13
CA THR A 201 -5.15 15.10 -14.02
C THR A 201 -3.73 14.55 -13.99
N LEU A 202 -3.60 13.26 -13.67
CA LEU A 202 -2.34 12.52 -13.63
C LEU A 202 -2.03 11.90 -15.00
N TYR A 203 -1.59 12.68 -15.98
CA TYR A 203 -1.38 12.19 -17.34
C TYR A 203 -0.39 11.01 -17.46
N ASN A 204 -0.62 10.12 -18.42
CA ASN A 204 0.37 9.09 -18.79
C ASN A 204 1.63 9.73 -19.38
N GLU A 205 2.80 9.34 -18.87
CA GLU A 205 4.13 9.72 -19.40
C GLU A 205 4.85 8.48 -19.95
N GLN A 206 5.84 8.67 -20.83
CA GLN A 206 6.58 7.56 -21.46
C GLN A 206 7.14 6.54 -20.46
N LYS A 207 7.60 6.99 -19.30
CA LYS A 207 8.21 6.15 -18.26
C LYS A 207 7.35 6.01 -17.02
N TYR A 208 6.16 6.62 -16.99
CA TYR A 208 5.38 6.73 -15.78
C TYR A 208 3.89 6.85 -16.06
N SER A 209 3.18 5.74 -15.91
CA SER A 209 1.73 5.69 -16.15
C SER A 209 0.97 6.51 -15.12
N SER A 210 -0.28 6.82 -15.47
CA SER A 210 -1.24 7.46 -14.57
C SER A 210 -1.43 6.64 -13.28
N SER A 211 -1.59 5.33 -13.41
CA SER A 211 -1.74 4.42 -12.26
C SER A 211 -0.47 4.33 -11.41
N ALA A 212 0.72 4.35 -12.02
CA ALA A 212 1.97 4.37 -11.27
C ALA A 212 2.14 5.67 -10.46
N LYS A 213 1.58 6.79 -10.94
CA LYS A 213 1.50 8.03 -10.16
C LYS A 213 0.57 7.88 -8.95
N VAL A 214 -0.58 7.22 -9.11
CA VAL A 214 -1.48 6.91 -7.98
C VAL A 214 -0.80 5.99 -6.97
N ALA A 215 -0.16 4.90 -7.42
CA ALA A 215 0.59 4.00 -6.54
C ALA A 215 1.67 4.74 -5.73
N ARG A 216 2.33 5.73 -6.34
CA ARG A 216 3.31 6.58 -5.65
C ARG A 216 2.71 7.54 -4.64
N LEU A 217 1.55 8.13 -4.94
CA LEU A 217 0.82 8.94 -3.97
C LEU A 217 0.36 8.08 -2.78
N LEU A 218 -0.11 6.86 -3.08
CA LEU A 218 -0.50 5.88 -2.07
C LEU A 218 0.65 5.47 -1.18
N ARG A 219 1.86 5.28 -1.72
CA ARG A 219 3.06 5.02 -0.90
C ARG A 219 3.22 6.03 0.23
N GLU A 220 3.08 7.32 -0.04
CA GLU A 220 3.27 8.34 1.01
C GLU A 220 2.13 8.31 2.05
N ARG A 221 0.89 8.04 1.61
CA ARG A 221 -0.26 7.86 2.52
C ARG A 221 -0.15 6.61 3.38
N ILE A 222 0.20 5.47 2.77
CA ILE A 222 0.39 4.18 3.44
C ILE A 222 1.52 4.28 4.47
N LYS A 223 2.66 4.86 4.08
CA LYS A 223 3.76 5.11 5.01
C LYS A 223 3.28 5.90 6.23
N HIS A 224 2.61 7.02 5.99
CA HIS A 224 2.13 7.87 7.07
C HIS A 224 1.11 7.13 7.96
N HIS A 225 0.22 6.34 7.37
CA HIS A 225 -0.75 5.52 8.10
C HIS A 225 -0.06 4.53 9.04
N ILE A 226 0.88 3.73 8.52
CA ILE A 226 1.64 2.76 9.31
C ILE A 226 2.44 3.44 10.42
N GLU A 227 3.11 4.58 10.12
CA GLU A 227 3.86 5.35 11.13
C GLU A 227 2.94 5.90 12.23
N GLN A 228 1.78 6.45 11.88
CA GLN A 228 0.84 7.01 12.87
C GLN A 228 0.25 5.92 13.76
N GLU A 229 -0.15 4.80 13.18
CA GLU A 229 -0.66 3.65 13.96
C GLU A 229 0.40 3.14 14.93
N ALA A 230 1.65 3.02 14.46
CA ALA A 230 2.79 2.59 15.27
C ALA A 230 3.05 3.51 16.46
N LEU A 231 3.12 4.82 16.21
CA LEU A 231 3.39 5.82 17.24
C LEU A 231 2.25 5.89 18.26
N GLN A 232 0.99 5.76 17.82
CA GLN A 232 -0.16 5.73 18.72
C GLN A 232 -0.13 4.51 19.65
N LYS A 233 0.17 3.31 19.10
CA LYS A 233 0.27 2.09 19.91
C LYS A 233 1.46 2.11 20.86
N MET A 234 2.58 2.73 20.47
CA MET A 234 3.71 2.96 21.39
C MET A 234 3.38 3.90 22.55
N GLN A 235 2.48 4.87 22.36
CA GLN A 235 2.09 5.80 23.43
C GLN A 235 1.07 5.19 24.40
N ASN A 236 0.24 4.28 23.89
CA ASN A 236 -0.85 3.65 24.62
C ASN A 236 -0.52 2.20 24.97
N ILE A 237 0.64 1.93 25.61
CA ILE A 237 1.04 0.57 26.04
C ILE A 237 0.09 0.10 27.15
N ASP A 238 -1.11 -0.29 26.76
CA ASP A 238 -1.97 -1.23 27.46
C ASP A 238 -1.89 -2.55 26.70
N MET A 239 -2.00 -3.65 27.44
CA MET A 239 -1.77 -5.05 27.04
C MET A 239 -2.67 -5.57 25.89
N ASP A 240 -3.46 -4.72 25.24
CA ASP A 240 -4.28 -5.02 24.05
C ASP A 240 -3.44 -5.08 22.75
N LEU A 241 -2.11 -5.16 22.84
CA LEU A 241 -1.25 -5.51 21.70
C LEU A 241 -1.57 -6.88 21.10
N ALA A 242 -2.39 -7.69 21.77
CA ALA A 242 -2.80 -9.00 21.32
C ALA A 242 -3.67 -8.95 20.05
N PHE A 243 -4.64 -8.02 19.92
CA PHE A 243 -5.59 -7.98 18.77
C PHE A 243 -6.10 -6.60 18.39
#